data_AF-A0A060X604-F1
#
_entry.id   AF-A0A060X604-F1
#
_cell.length_a   1.000
_cell.length_b   1.000
_cell.length_c   1.000
_cell.angle_alpha   90.00
_cell.angle_beta   90.00
_cell.angle_gamma   90.00
#
_symmetry.space_group_name_H-M   'P 1'
#
loop_
_entity.id
_entity.type
_entity.pdbx_description
1 polymer ?
#
loop_
_entity_poly.entity_id
_entity_poly.type
_entity_poly.pdbx_seq_one_letter_code
_entity_poly.pdbx_strand_id
1 'polypeptide(L)'
;MPSFRQRLFLRKHAILLVHSILQLAKDLLHPSPEEEKRSHKKKRLVQSPNSYFMDVKCPGCYKITTVFSHAQTVVLCVGCSTVLCQPTGGKARLTEGCSFRRKQH
;
A
#
# COMPACT_ATOMS: atom_id res chain seq x y z
N MET A 1 27.57 -51.58 -11.61
CA MET A 1 27.70 -50.25 -12.27
C MET A 1 26.30 -49.79 -12.68
N PRO A 2 25.78 -48.66 -12.19
CA PRO A 2 24.41 -48.22 -12.52
C PRO A 2 24.32 -47.87 -14.01
N SER A 3 23.22 -48.30 -14.64
CA SER A 3 22.98 -48.17 -16.08
C SER A 3 22.98 -46.69 -16.53
N PHE A 4 23.38 -46.42 -17.77
CA PHE A 4 23.42 -45.07 -18.35
C PHE A 4 22.07 -44.33 -18.22
N ARG A 5 20.96 -45.09 -18.31
CA ARG A 5 19.59 -44.60 -18.12
C ARG A 5 19.29 -44.17 -16.67
N GLN A 6 19.80 -44.89 -15.67
CA GLN A 6 19.67 -44.50 -14.25
C GLN A 6 20.45 -43.22 -13.94
N ARG A 7 21.65 -43.04 -14.51
CA ARG A 7 22.44 -41.80 -14.31
C ARG A 7 21.75 -40.58 -14.92
N LEU A 8 21.12 -40.72 -16.09
CA LEU A 8 20.38 -39.64 -16.73
C LEU A 8 19.09 -39.29 -15.95
N PHE A 9 18.42 -40.29 -15.37
CA PHE A 9 17.25 -40.09 -14.50
C PHE A 9 17.62 -39.33 -13.22
N LEU A 10 18.68 -39.75 -12.51
CA LEU A 10 19.21 -39.06 -11.32
C LEU A 10 19.66 -37.62 -11.65
N ARG A 11 20.28 -37.39 -12.81
CA ARG A 11 20.63 -36.03 -13.27
C ARG A 11 19.42 -35.15 -13.58
N LYS A 12 18.39 -35.67 -14.26
CA LYS A 12 17.15 -34.92 -14.52
C LYS A 12 16.38 -34.61 -13.24
N HIS A 13 16.30 -35.57 -12.32
CA HIS A 13 15.70 -35.37 -10.98
C HIS A 13 16.50 -34.35 -10.16
N ALA A 14 17.83 -34.41 -10.18
CA ALA A 14 18.69 -33.43 -9.51
C ALA A 14 18.55 -32.02 -10.10
N ILE A 15 18.43 -31.88 -11.42
CA ILE A 15 18.18 -30.58 -12.08
C ILE A 15 16.81 -30.02 -11.69
N LEU A 16 15.75 -30.84 -11.69
CA LEU A 16 14.42 -30.44 -11.21
C LEU A 16 14.44 -30.05 -9.72
N LEU A 17 15.19 -30.79 -8.89
CA LEU A 17 15.40 -30.46 -7.47
C LEU A 17 16.12 -29.12 -7.30
N VAL A 18 17.23 -28.88 -8.00
CA VAL A 18 17.98 -27.61 -7.92
C VAL A 18 17.15 -26.44 -8.44
N HIS A 19 16.36 -26.63 -9.51
CA HIS A 19 15.44 -25.61 -10.01
C HIS A 19 14.33 -25.29 -8.99
N SER A 20 13.79 -26.31 -8.31
CA SER A 20 12.80 -26.15 -7.25
C SER A 20 13.36 -25.52 -5.97
N ILE A 21 14.65 -25.75 -5.67
CA ILE A 21 15.36 -25.16 -4.52
C ILE A 21 15.65 -23.67 -4.77
N LEU A 22 16.01 -23.29 -6.02
CA LEU A 22 16.24 -21.88 -6.37
C LEU A 22 14.94 -21.07 -6.44
N GLN A 23 13.81 -21.70 -6.83
CA GLN A 23 12.48 -21.09 -6.76
C GLN A 23 11.99 -20.83 -5.32
N LEU A 24 12.67 -21.37 -4.29
CA LEU A 24 12.26 -21.23 -2.89
C LEU A 24 12.92 -20.02 -2.19
N ALA A 25 13.97 -19.42 -2.77
CA ALA A 25 14.63 -18.25 -2.21
C ALA A 25 13.83 -16.98 -2.55
N LYS A 26 13.37 -16.25 -1.52
CA LYS A 26 12.69 -14.96 -1.71
C LYS A 26 13.64 -13.93 -2.33
N ASP A 27 13.25 -13.35 -3.46
CA ASP A 27 13.95 -12.21 -4.06
C ASP A 27 13.74 -10.97 -3.17
N LEU A 28 14.81 -10.55 -2.48
CA LEU A 28 14.81 -9.39 -1.59
C LEU A 28 14.94 -8.06 -2.34
N LEU A 29 15.44 -8.08 -3.58
CA LEU A 29 15.66 -6.87 -4.38
C LEU A 29 14.41 -6.50 -5.18
N HIS A 30 13.60 -7.50 -5.54
CA HIS A 30 12.34 -7.31 -6.27
C HIS A 30 11.17 -8.00 -5.53
N PRO A 31 10.83 -7.53 -4.32
CA PRO A 31 9.68 -8.07 -3.60
C PRO A 31 8.39 -7.86 -4.40
N SER A 32 7.43 -8.76 -4.23
CA SER A 32 6.12 -8.60 -4.88
C SER A 32 5.38 -7.37 -4.32
N PRO A 33 4.56 -6.66 -5.13
CA PRO A 33 3.79 -5.50 -4.65
C PRO A 33 2.89 -5.80 -3.45
N GLU A 34 2.43 -7.05 -3.34
CA GLU A 34 1.60 -7.52 -2.23
C GLU A 34 2.39 -7.64 -0.92
N GLU A 35 3.65 -8.09 -0.99
CA GLU A 35 4.56 -8.14 0.16
C GLU A 35 4.97 -6.75 0.63
N GLU A 36 5.22 -5.83 -0.29
CA GLU A 36 5.51 -4.43 0.04
C GLU A 36 4.32 -3.73 0.71
N LYS A 37 3.09 -4.01 0.26
CA LYS A 37 1.87 -3.42 0.81
C LYS A 37 1.59 -3.89 2.24
N ARG A 38 1.92 -5.15 2.55
CA ARG A 38 1.81 -5.72 3.92
C ARG A 38 2.89 -5.20 4.87
N SER A 39 4.03 -4.78 4.31
CA SER A 39 5.16 -4.27 5.08
C SER A 39 4.86 -2.91 5.73
N HIS A 40 5.36 -2.71 6.95
CA HIS A 40 5.30 -1.43 7.63
C HIS A 40 6.06 -0.35 6.84
N LYS A 41 5.58 0.91 6.84
CA LYS A 41 6.12 2.02 6.02
C LYS A 41 7.64 2.24 6.14
N LYS A 42 8.24 1.98 7.31
CA LYS A 42 9.70 2.09 7.55
C LYS A 42 10.50 0.85 7.14
N LYS A 43 9.83 -0.30 6.95
CA LYS A 43 10.43 -1.62 6.65
C LYS A 43 10.26 -2.05 5.19
N ARG A 44 9.73 -1.18 4.34
CA ARG A 44 9.70 -1.39 2.88
C ARG A 44 11.12 -1.27 2.32
N LEU A 45 11.34 -1.83 1.13
CA LEU A 45 12.62 -1.70 0.41
C LEU A 45 13.02 -0.23 0.28
N VAL A 46 12.06 0.60 -0.14
CA VAL A 46 12.18 2.07 -0.12
C VAL A 46 11.09 2.64 0.78
N GLN A 47 11.48 3.52 1.69
CA GLN A 47 10.55 4.15 2.63
C GLN A 47 9.64 5.13 1.91
N SER A 48 8.33 5.01 2.15
CA SER A 48 7.31 5.89 1.58
C SER A 48 6.19 6.17 2.58
N PRO A 49 5.59 7.36 2.56
CA PRO A 49 4.48 7.70 3.45
C PRO A 49 3.21 6.91 3.11
N ASN A 50 2.41 6.57 4.12
CA ASN A 50 1.07 6.00 3.95
C ASN A 50 -0.03 7.08 3.89
N SER A 51 0.33 8.32 4.16
CA SER A 51 -0.56 9.48 4.18
C SER A 51 -0.66 10.12 2.80
N TYR A 52 -1.80 10.74 2.53
CA TYR A 52 -2.11 11.43 1.28
C TYR A 52 -2.91 12.70 1.56
N PHE A 53 -2.97 13.59 0.57
CA PHE A 53 -3.89 14.72 0.51
C PHE A 53 -5.15 14.32 -0.25
N MET A 54 -6.29 14.88 0.15
CA MET A 54 -7.56 14.66 -0.53
C MET A 54 -8.32 15.97 -0.70
N ASP A 55 -9.06 16.06 -1.80
CA ASP A 55 -10.03 17.09 -2.07
C ASP A 55 -11.36 16.69 -1.43
N VAL A 56 -11.80 17.42 -0.41
CA VAL A 56 -13.11 17.20 0.24
C VAL A 56 -14.08 18.27 -0.25
N LYS A 57 -15.19 17.81 -0.83
CA LYS A 57 -16.31 18.66 -1.25
C LYS A 57 -17.32 18.74 -0.11
N CYS A 58 -17.60 19.95 0.32
CA CYS A 58 -18.60 20.21 1.36
C CYS A 58 -20.03 20.02 0.81
N PRO A 59 -20.96 19.41 1.58
CA PRO A 59 -22.35 19.23 1.17
C PRO A 59 -23.14 20.54 1.06
N GLY A 60 -22.79 21.58 1.82
CA GLY A 60 -23.50 22.87 1.81
C GLY A 60 -22.90 23.90 0.86
N CYS A 61 -21.61 24.21 1.02
CA CYS A 61 -20.93 25.27 0.25
C CYS A 61 -20.52 24.81 -1.16
N TYR A 62 -20.53 23.51 -1.46
CA TYR A 62 -19.96 22.86 -2.67
C TYR A 62 -18.50 23.21 -3.01
N LYS A 63 -17.84 24.03 -2.20
CA LYS A 63 -16.42 24.36 -2.31
C LYS A 63 -15.59 23.13 -1.97
N ILE A 64 -14.49 22.99 -2.69
CA ILE A 64 -13.51 21.93 -2.51
C ILE A 64 -12.39 22.46 -1.62
N THR A 65 -12.10 21.75 -0.53
CA THR A 65 -11.00 22.08 0.38
C THR A 65 -10.02 20.91 0.41
N THR A 66 -8.72 21.21 0.34
CA THR A 66 -7.67 20.20 0.45
C THR A 66 -7.44 19.83 1.91
N VAL A 67 -7.62 18.56 2.25
CA VAL A 67 -7.49 18.04 3.61
C VAL A 67 -6.44 16.94 3.65
N PHE A 68 -5.67 16.89 4.74
CA PHE A 68 -4.70 15.83 4.98
C PHE A 68 -5.38 14.59 5.58
N SER A 69 -5.01 13.40 5.11
CA SER A 69 -5.60 12.12 5.55
C SER A 69 -5.54 11.83 7.05
N HIS A 70 -4.52 12.32 7.75
CA HIS A 70 -4.34 12.14 9.20
C HIS A 70 -4.32 13.51 9.89
N ALA A 71 -5.28 14.37 9.55
CA ALA A 71 -5.39 15.71 10.13
C ALA A 71 -5.47 15.65 11.67
N GLN A 72 -4.64 16.43 12.35
CA GLN A 72 -4.59 16.52 13.82
C GLN A 72 -5.57 17.56 14.39
N THR A 73 -5.98 18.52 13.57
CA THR A 73 -6.93 19.57 13.93
C THR A 73 -8.27 19.37 13.24
N VAL A 74 -9.32 19.98 13.78
CA VAL A 74 -10.62 20.07 13.13
C VAL A 74 -10.48 20.98 11.91
N VAL A 75 -10.93 20.51 10.74
CA VAL A 75 -10.86 21.29 9.48
C VAL A 75 -12.24 21.80 9.12
N LEU A 76 -12.34 23.10 8.81
CA LEU A 76 -13.59 23.80 8.50
C LEU A 76 -13.66 24.17 7.00
N CYS A 77 -14.86 24.20 6.39
CA CYS A 77 -15.05 24.79 5.04
C CYS A 77 -14.75 26.29 5.12
N VAL A 78 -13.94 26.80 4.19
CA VAL A 78 -13.62 28.24 4.07
C VAL A 78 -14.85 29.10 3.77
N GLY A 79 -15.91 28.52 3.20
CA GLY A 79 -17.14 29.24 2.82
C GLY A 79 -18.26 29.23 3.85
N CYS A 80 -18.55 28.09 4.49
CA CYS A 80 -19.70 27.94 5.38
C CYS A 80 -19.33 27.56 6.82
N SER A 81 -18.03 27.52 7.16
CA SER A 81 -17.51 27.18 8.49
C SER A 81 -17.98 25.82 9.03
N THR A 82 -18.57 24.96 8.19
CA THR A 82 -18.98 23.61 8.57
C THR A 82 -17.75 22.73 8.77
N VAL A 83 -17.79 21.88 9.77
CA VAL A 83 -16.76 20.87 10.04
C VAL A 83 -16.71 19.87 8.88
N LEU A 84 -15.55 19.75 8.22
CA LEU A 84 -15.29 18.78 7.15
C LEU A 84 -14.73 17.47 7.70
N CYS A 85 -13.85 17.55 8.70
CA CYS A 85 -13.31 16.38 9.38
C CYS A 85 -12.98 16.64 10.84
N GLN A 86 -13.05 15.58 11.64
CA GLN A 86 -12.62 15.53 13.04
C GLN A 86 -11.33 14.72 13.16
N PRO A 87 -10.37 15.17 14.00
CA PRO A 87 -9.14 14.43 14.23
C PRO A 87 -9.42 13.14 14.99
N THR A 88 -8.64 12.10 14.68
CA THR A 88 -8.65 10.82 15.40
C THR A 88 -7.21 10.36 15.62
N GLY A 89 -7.00 9.25 16.33
CA GLY A 89 -5.66 8.65 16.47
C GLY A 89 -5.06 8.10 15.17
N GLY A 90 -5.85 8.04 14.08
CA GLY A 90 -5.42 7.51 12.79
C GLY A 90 -5.87 8.41 11.63
N LYS A 91 -6.66 7.86 10.71
CA LYS A 91 -7.24 8.65 9.63
C LYS A 91 -8.34 9.56 10.18
N ALA A 92 -8.35 10.81 9.74
CA ALA A 92 -9.37 11.77 10.14
C ALA A 92 -10.77 11.26 9.76
N ARG A 93 -11.75 11.51 10.63
CA ARG A 93 -13.16 11.14 10.41
C ARG A 93 -13.83 12.25 9.61
N LEU A 94 -14.29 11.96 8.40
CA LEU A 94 -15.05 12.92 7.59
C LEU A 94 -16.48 13.06 8.14
N THR A 95 -17.03 14.26 8.02
CA THR A 95 -18.44 14.51 8.33
C THR A 95 -19.34 13.81 7.32
N GLU A 96 -20.49 13.32 7.76
CA GLU A 96 -21.48 12.69 6.89
C GLU A 96 -21.90 13.63 5.75
N GLY A 97 -22.05 13.07 4.54
CA GLY A 97 -22.37 13.84 3.34
C GLY A 97 -21.19 14.55 2.66
N CYS A 98 -19.99 14.55 3.25
CA CYS A 98 -18.79 15.03 2.55
C CYS A 98 -18.30 13.99 1.54
N SER A 99 -18.17 14.38 0.27
CA SER A 99 -17.52 13.54 -0.75
C SER A 99 -16.04 13.89 -0.84
N PHE A 100 -15.17 12.91 -1.09
CA PHE A 100 -13.74 13.15 -1.21
C PHE A 100 -13.12 12.45 -2.41
N ARG A 101 -12.08 13.08 -2.97
CA ARG A 101 -11.21 12.52 -4.00
C ARG A 101 -9.77 12.56 -3.51
N ARG A 102 -9.05 11.46 -3.61
CA ARG A 102 -7.60 11.45 -3.33
C ARG A 102 -6.87 12.25 -4.40
N LYS A 103 -6.04 13.22 -4.00
CA LYS A 103 -5.14 13.87 -4.96
C LYS A 103 -4.05 12.87 -5.36
N GLN A 104 -3.85 12.74 -6.66
CA GLN A 104 -2.64 12.14 -7.20
C GLN A 104 -1.56 13.23 -7.14
N HIS A 105 -0.41 12.89 -6.57
CA HIS A 105 0.79 13.70 -6.75
C HIS A 105 1.35 13.38 -8.14
#